data_AF-A0A927RZQ7-F1
#
_entry.id   AF-A0A927RZQ7-F1
#
_cell.length_a   1.000
_cell.length_b   1.000
_cell.length_c   1.000
_cell.angle_alpha   90.00
_cell.angle_beta   90.00
_cell.angle_gamma   90.00
#
_symmetry.space_group_name_H-M   'P 1'
#
loop_
_entity.id
_entity.type
_entity.pdbx_description
1 polymer ?
#
loop_
_entity_poly.entity_id
_entity_poly.type
_entity_poly.pdbx_seq_one_letter_code
_entity_poly.pdbx_strand_id
1 'polypeptide(L)' 'MVLPRIRSIRQALEMIKEEDPNSCLTSYYIRALCNNNKVRYIKSGTKIMVDYDDLLKCINEMSKEN' A
#
# COMPACT_ATOMS: atom_id res chain seq x y z
N MET A 1 13.30 14.20 5.30
CA MET A 1 13.65 13.38 4.11
C MET A 1 12.81 12.13 4.18
N VAL A 2 11.88 11.94 3.24
CA VAL A 2 10.97 10.79 3.26
C VAL A 2 11.63 9.68 2.46
N LEU A 3 12.10 8.63 3.13
CA LEU A 3 12.64 7.45 2.45
C LEU A 3 11.47 6.72 1.78
N PRO A 4 11.47 6.53 0.45
CA PRO A 4 10.44 5.74 -0.20
C PRO A 4 10.55 4.29 0.31
N ARG A 5 9.59 3.87 1.13
CA ARG A 5 9.55 2.53 1.70
C ARG A 5 8.94 1.59 0.66
N ILE A 6 9.71 1.26 -0.37
CA ILE A 6 9.30 0.27 -1.37
C ILE A 6 9.28 -1.11 -0.70
N ARG A 7 8.10 -1.73 -0.67
CA ARG A 7 7.89 -3.01 0.00
C ARG A 7 7.05 -3.95 -0.86
N SER A 8 7.19 -5.24 -0.59
CA SER A 8 6.31 -6.22 -1.23
C SER A 8 4.88 -6.05 -0.71
N ILE A 9 3.88 -6.38 -1.53
CA ILE A 9 2.45 -6.31 -1.14
C ILE A 9 2.19 -6.97 0.24
N ARG A 10 2.82 -8.12 0.50
CA ARG A 10 2.71 -8.82 1.80
C ARG A 10 3.28 -8.01 2.96
N GLN A 11 4.51 -7.51 2.82
CA GLN A 11 5.15 -6.70 3.86
C GLN A 11 4.41 -5.39 4.13
N ALA A 12 3.91 -4.73 3.07
CA ALA A 12 3.09 -3.53 3.22
C ALA A 12 1.82 -3.84 4.02
N LEU A 13 1.15 -4.96 3.73
CA LEU A 13 -0.04 -5.36 4.46
C LEU A 13 0.26 -5.72 5.92
N GLU A 14 1.36 -6.43 6.19
CA GLU A 14 1.77 -6.76 7.56
C GLU A 14 2.03 -5.50 8.38
N MET A 15 2.83 -4.56 7.85
CA MET A 15 3.10 -3.29 8.54
C MET A 15 1.83 -2.47 8.77
N ILE A 16 0.94 -2.36 7.79
CA ILE A 16 -0.31 -1.61 7.99
C ILE A 16 -1.17 -2.28 9.06
N LYS A 17 -1.18 -3.60 9.11
CA LYS A 17 -1.95 -4.34 10.12
C LYS A 17 -1.33 -4.25 11.52
N GLU A 18 -0.01 -4.09 11.60
CA GLU A 18 0.71 -3.79 12.85
C GLU A 18 0.47 -2.36 13.33
N GLU A 19 0.49 -1.38 12.42
CA GLU A 19 0.29 0.03 12.73
C GLU A 19 -1.20 0.39 12.94
N ASP A 20 -2.11 -0.24 12.20
CA ASP A 20 -3.55 -0.07 12.28
C ASP A 20 -4.29 -1.42 12.13
N PRO A 21 -4.56 -2.12 13.25
CA PRO A 21 -5.25 -3.41 13.23
C PRO A 21 -6.72 -3.34 12.78
N ASN A 22 -7.30 -2.13 12.70
CA ASN A 22 -8.65 -1.90 12.18
C ASN A 22 -8.69 -1.73 10.66
N SER A 23 -7.54 -1.63 10.01
CA SER A 23 -7.47 -1.50 8.56
C SER A 23 -7.88 -2.83 7.92
N CYS A 24 -9.08 -2.89 7.36
CA CYS A 24 -9.61 -4.01 6.56
C CYS A 24 -8.89 -4.17 5.20
N LEU A 25 -7.59 -3.84 5.13
CA LEU A 25 -6.80 -3.95 3.92
C LEU A 25 -6.40 -5.41 3.70
N THR A 26 -6.77 -5.92 2.53
CA THR A 26 -6.38 -7.24 2.04
C THR A 26 -5.35 -7.09 0.93
N SER A 27 -4.58 -8.16 0.67
CA SER A 27 -3.63 -8.21 -0.44
C SER A 27 -4.34 -8.02 -1.79
N TYR A 28 -5.63 -8.39 -1.86
CA TYR A 28 -6.52 -8.11 -2.96
C TYR A 28 -6.76 -6.60 -3.13
N TYR A 29 -7.05 -5.88 -2.04
CA TYR A 29 -7.27 -4.43 -2.08
C TYR A 29 -6.02 -3.68 -2.56
N ILE A 30 -4.83 -4.06 -2.08
CA ILE A 30 -3.57 -3.46 -2.55
C ILE A 30 -3.35 -3.75 -4.04
N ARG A 31 -3.65 -4.97 -4.52
CA ARG A 31 -3.63 -5.28 -5.96
C ARG A 31 -4.64 -4.46 -6.74
N ALA A 32 -5.85 -4.26 -6.21
CA ALA A 32 -6.88 -3.45 -6.83
C ALA A 32 -6.45 -1.98 -6.92
N LEU A 33 -5.83 -1.43 -5.87
CA LEU A 33 -5.26 -0.08 -5.87
C LEU A 33 -4.13 0.06 -6.91
N CYS A 34 -3.24 -0.93 -7.00
CA CYS A 34 -2.21 -0.96 -8.03
C CYS A 34 -2.84 -1.00 -9.43
N ASN A 35 -3.88 -1.82 -9.64
CA ASN A 35 -4.55 -1.93 -10.92
C ASN A 35 -5.32 -0.65 -11.30
N ASN A 36 -5.85 0.07 -10.32
CA ASN A 36 -6.49 1.38 -10.48
C ASN A 36 -5.49 2.53 -10.62
N ASN A 37 -4.18 2.28 -10.64
CA ASN A 37 -3.12 3.31 -10.64
C ASN A 37 -3.27 4.35 -9.50
N LYS A 38 -3.95 3.98 -8.41
CA LYS A 38 -4.10 4.81 -7.21
C LYS A 38 -2.83 4.86 -6.37
N VAL A 39 -2.01 3.82 -6.47
CA VAL A 39 -0.74 3.71 -5.75
C VAL A 39 0.40 3.41 -6.71
N ARG A 40 1.57 3.97 -6.43
CA ARG A 40 2.81 3.68 -7.15
C ARG A 40 3.26 2.25 -6.88
N TYR A 41 3.34 1.47 -7.95
CA TYR A 41 3.90 0.13 -7.92
C TYR A 41 4.98 -0.01 -8.98
N ILE A 42 5.98 -0.82 -8.66
CA ILE A 42 7.04 -1.23 -9.56
C ILE A 42 7.01 -2.75 -9.70
N LYS A 43 7.03 -3.22 -10.94
CA LYS A 43 7.14 -4.64 -11.25
C LYS A 43 8.61 -4.97 -11.43
N SER A 44 9.15 -5.80 -10.56
CA SER A 44 10.51 -6.32 -10.65
C SER A 44 10.43 -7.78 -11.08
N GLY A 45 10.40 -8.01 -12.39
CA GLY A 45 10.16 -9.33 -12.98
C GLY A 45 8.79 -9.87 -12.57
N THR A 46 8.77 -10.98 -11.83
CA THR A 46 7.55 -11.64 -11.33
C THR A 46 7.01 -11.03 -10.03
N LYS A 47 7.80 -10.19 -9.35
CA LYS A 47 7.42 -9.60 -8.05
C LYS A 47 6.86 -8.20 -8.24
N ILE A 48 5.74 -7.93 -7.58
CA ILE A 48 5.16 -6.59 -7.49
C ILE A 48 5.63 -5.97 -6.18
N MET A 49 6.39 -4.89 -6.29
CA MET A 49 6.77 -4.05 -5.18
C MET A 49 5.91 -2.79 -5.23
N VAL A 50 5.37 -2.39 -4.09
CA VAL A 50 4.46 -1.25 -3.95
C VAL A 50 5.15 -0.23 -3.07
N ASP A 51 4.98 1.04 -3.40
CA ASP A 51 5.45 2.11 -2.54
C ASP A 51 4.52 2.22 -1.32
N TYR A 52 5.09 2.03 -0.13
CA TYR A 52 4.33 2.08 1.12
C TYR A 52 3.90 3.50 1.48
N ASP A 53 4.71 4.52 1.15
CA ASP A 53 4.39 5.91 1.46
C ASP A 53 3.18 6.37 0.66
N ASP A 54 3.18 6.05 -0.64
CA ASP A 54 2.08 6.35 -1.54
C ASP A 54 0.80 5.57 -1.16
N LEU A 55 0.94 4.30 -0.76
CA LEU A 55 -0.16 3.49 -0.23
C LEU A 55 -0.75 4.11 1.05
N LEU A 56 0.10 4.46 2.02
CA LEU A 56 -0.30 5.05 3.28
C LEU A 56 -0.97 6.41 3.06
N LYS A 57 -0.44 7.20 2.12
CA LYS A 57 -1.03 8.48 1.71
C LYS A 57 -2.43 8.28 1.12
N CYS A 58 -2.59 7.32 0.21
CA CYS A 58 -3.89 6.97 -0.38
C CYS A 58 -4.92 6.56 0.69
N ILE A 59 -4.50 5.74 1.66
CA ILE A 59 -5.36 5.30 2.77
C ILE A 59 -5.73 6.48 3.67
N ASN A 60 -4.75 7.32 4.02
CA ASN A 60 -4.98 8.50 4.86
C ASN A 60 -5.90 9.52 4.18
N GLU A 61 -5.77 9.73 2.86
CA GLU A 61 -6.71 10.55 2.09
C GLU A 61 -8.11 9.96 2.14
N MET A 62 -8.25 8.63 2.00
CA MET A 62 -9.56 7.96 2.07
C MET A 62 -10.20 8.06 3.47
N SER A 63 -9.39 8.08 4.53
CA SER A 63 -9.87 8.23 5.91
C SER A 63 -10.32 9.65 6.24
N LYS A 64 -9.86 10.68 5.52
CA LYS A 64 -10.27 12.08 5.75
C LYS A 64 -11.59 12.45 5.09
N GLU A 65 -12.12 11.59 4.20
CA GLU A 65 -13.33 11.85 3.42
C GLU A 65 -14.61 11.22 4.02
N ASN A 66 -14.57 10.74 5.27
CA ASN A 66 -15.75 10.28 6.02
C ASN A 66 -15.98 11.10 7.29
#